data_AF-A0A160IMH5-F1
#
_entry.id   AF-A0A160IMH5-F1
#
_cell.length_a   1.000
_cell.length_b   1.000
_cell.length_c   1.000
_cell.angle_alpha   90.00
_cell.angle_beta   90.00
_cell.angle_gamma   90.00
#
_symmetry.space_group_name_H-M   'P 1'
#
loop_
_entity.id
_entity.type
_entity.pdbx_description
1 polymer ?
#
loop_
_entity_poly.entity_id
_entity_poly.type
_entity_poly.pdbx_seq_one_letter_code
_entity_poly.pdbx_strand_id
1 'polypeptide(L)'
;MKQSYLVLPLTLLLLGGCSGTEPEDIAKVAYDWEKAYFDSDYKQQQKLVYENGSYEVDKTAKQKDSGLKYEDIQYEIYPSNESDQYYVMTTFRNPNGENTVEDQLLIREKGDEWRIDVDQSMKIDREEIRDKYELEKCIHCKD
;
A
#
# COMPACT_ATOMS: atom_id res chain seq x y z
N MET A 1 -63.51 5.74 -4.76
CA MET A 1 -62.31 4.91 -4.45
C MET A 1 -61.15 5.86 -4.19
N LYS A 2 -60.58 5.82 -2.99
CA LYS A 2 -59.50 6.71 -2.55
C LYS A 2 -58.17 6.18 -3.11
N GLN A 3 -57.43 7.00 -3.85
CA GLN A 3 -56.00 6.76 -4.12
C GLN A 3 -55.19 7.72 -3.26
N SER A 4 -54.53 7.15 -2.25
CA SER A 4 -53.58 7.84 -1.40
C SER A 4 -52.24 7.95 -2.12
N TYR A 5 -51.72 9.17 -2.23
CA TYR A 5 -50.33 9.41 -2.58
C TYR A 5 -49.44 9.01 -1.39
N LEU A 6 -48.44 8.16 -1.64
CA LEU A 6 -47.34 7.92 -0.70
C LEU A 6 -46.06 8.44 -1.35
N VAL A 7 -45.72 9.68 -1.05
CA VAL A 7 -44.41 10.27 -1.36
C VAL A 7 -43.46 9.79 -0.26
N LEU A 8 -42.50 8.93 -0.61
CA LEU A 8 -41.46 8.49 0.32
C LEU A 8 -40.31 9.51 0.30
N PRO A 9 -39.88 10.07 1.45
CA PRO A 9 -38.70 10.91 1.51
C PRO A 9 -37.44 10.04 1.39
N LEU A 10 -36.68 10.25 0.31
CA LEU A 10 -35.35 9.69 0.11
C LEU A 10 -34.38 10.38 1.08
N THR A 11 -34.23 9.82 2.27
CA THR A 11 -33.21 10.23 3.22
C THR A 11 -31.88 9.64 2.75
N LEU A 12 -31.02 10.48 2.15
CA LEU A 12 -29.60 10.15 2.01
C LEU A 12 -28.99 10.08 3.41
N LEU A 13 -28.86 8.87 3.92
CA LEU A 13 -27.95 8.56 5.02
C LEU A 13 -26.53 8.77 4.49
N LEU A 14 -25.98 9.96 4.73
CA LEU A 14 -24.54 10.19 4.76
C LEU A 14 -23.99 9.40 5.96
N LEU A 15 -23.78 8.09 5.76
CA LEU A 15 -22.89 7.32 6.61
C LEU A 15 -21.47 7.78 6.27
N GLY A 16 -21.06 8.90 6.87
CA GLY A 16 -19.64 9.18 7.05
C GLY A 16 -19.07 8.04 7.88
N GLY A 17 -18.49 7.06 7.20
CA GLY A 17 -17.74 6.01 7.84
C GLY A 17 -16.43 6.62 8.33
N CYS A 18 -16.30 6.82 9.64
CA CYS A 18 -14.99 6.70 10.27
C CYS A 18 -14.58 5.22 10.16
N SER A 19 -13.99 4.84 9.03
CA SER A 19 -13.13 3.67 8.96
C SER A 19 -11.71 4.22 8.93
N GLY A 20 -10.99 4.14 10.04
CA GLY A 20 -9.54 4.20 9.95
C GLY A 20 -9.10 3.06 9.04
N THR A 21 -8.16 3.31 8.14
CA THR A 21 -7.56 2.23 7.36
C THR A 21 -6.85 1.29 8.31
N GLU A 22 -7.15 -0.01 8.23
CA GLU A 22 -6.46 -0.99 9.07
C GLU A 22 -5.01 -1.13 8.57
N PRO A 23 -3.99 -1.19 9.45
CA PRO A 23 -2.60 -1.36 9.04
C PRO A 23 -2.37 -2.58 8.13
N GLU A 24 -3.13 -3.66 8.33
CA GLU A 24 -3.10 -4.84 7.48
C GLU A 24 -3.49 -4.55 6.01
N ASP A 25 -4.37 -3.59 5.74
CA ASP A 25 -4.70 -3.17 4.37
C ASP A 25 -3.52 -2.42 3.72
N ILE A 26 -2.83 -1.58 4.49
CA ILE A 26 -1.61 -0.89 4.05
C ILE A 26 -0.48 -1.88 3.75
N ALA A 27 -0.26 -2.88 4.62
CA ALA A 27 0.72 -3.94 4.37
C ALA A 27 0.38 -4.77 3.14
N LYS A 28 -0.91 -5.00 2.85
CA LYS A 28 -1.33 -5.70 1.63
C LYS A 28 -0.94 -4.91 0.38
N VAL A 29 -1.07 -3.60 0.38
CA VAL A 29 -0.63 -2.75 -0.75
C VAL A 29 0.89 -2.82 -0.92
N ALA A 30 1.65 -2.76 0.18
CA ALA A 30 3.10 -2.95 0.16
C ALA A 30 3.47 -4.33 -0.42
N TYR A 31 2.80 -5.40 0.02
CA TYR A 31 2.99 -6.73 -0.52
C TYR A 31 2.72 -6.82 -2.02
N ASP A 32 1.57 -6.32 -2.47
CA ASP A 32 1.18 -6.40 -3.87
C ASP A 32 2.20 -5.66 -4.75
N TRP A 33 2.79 -4.57 -4.24
CA TRP A 33 3.89 -3.86 -4.89
C TRP A 33 5.16 -4.71 -4.96
N GLU A 34 5.65 -5.22 -3.83
CA GLU A 34 6.86 -6.05 -3.77
C GLU A 34 6.73 -7.29 -4.65
N LYS A 35 5.56 -7.96 -4.61
CA LYS A 35 5.28 -9.11 -5.47
C LYS A 35 5.33 -8.72 -6.94
N ALA A 36 4.68 -7.61 -7.33
CA ALA A 36 4.68 -7.15 -8.70
C ALA A 36 6.07 -6.71 -9.17
N TYR A 37 6.88 -6.10 -8.30
CA TYR A 37 8.28 -5.77 -8.56
C TYR A 37 9.12 -7.03 -8.83
N PHE A 38 9.09 -8.01 -7.91
CA PHE A 38 9.91 -9.21 -8.03
C PHE A 38 9.44 -10.17 -9.13
N ASP A 39 8.17 -10.10 -9.52
CA ASP A 39 7.59 -10.81 -10.66
C ASP A 39 7.82 -10.09 -12.00
N SER A 40 8.29 -8.84 -11.98
CA SER A 40 8.30 -7.95 -13.14
C SER A 40 6.92 -7.84 -13.81
N ASP A 41 5.83 -7.83 -13.02
CA ASP A 41 4.47 -7.63 -13.51
C ASP A 41 4.19 -6.14 -13.70
N TYR A 42 4.65 -5.62 -14.82
CA TYR A 42 4.47 -4.21 -15.17
C TYR A 42 3.01 -3.74 -15.13
N LYS A 43 2.05 -4.58 -15.53
CA LYS A 43 0.63 -4.19 -15.53
C LYS A 43 0.12 -4.02 -14.11
N GLN A 44 0.53 -4.89 -13.19
CA GLN A 44 0.15 -4.78 -11.79
C GLN A 44 0.87 -3.60 -11.12
N GLN A 45 2.15 -3.38 -11.41
CA GLN A 45 2.88 -2.19 -10.95
C GLN A 45 2.14 -0.89 -11.34
N GLN A 46 1.70 -0.76 -12.60
CA GLN A 46 0.95 0.42 -13.05
C GLN A 46 -0.40 0.61 -12.35
N LYS A 47 -1.01 -0.47 -11.83
CA LYS A 47 -2.24 -0.37 -11.03
C LYS A 47 -1.98 -0.05 -9.56
N LEU A 48 -0.73 -0.09 -9.11
CA LEU A 48 -0.38 0.16 -7.71
C LEU A 48 0.25 1.53 -7.53
N VAL A 49 0.91 2.08 -8.54
CA VAL A 49 1.51 3.41 -8.45
C VAL A 49 0.48 4.54 -8.37
N TYR A 50 0.85 5.59 -7.65
CA TYR A 50 0.06 6.81 -7.49
C TYR A 50 0.01 7.60 -8.80
N GLU A 51 1.13 7.74 -9.50
CA GLU A 51 1.18 8.35 -10.82
C GLU A 51 1.45 7.30 -11.90
N ASN A 52 0.52 7.15 -12.86
CA ASN A 52 0.71 6.20 -13.97
C ASN A 52 1.96 6.59 -14.77
N GLY A 53 2.83 5.62 -15.05
CA GLY A 53 4.09 5.84 -15.77
C GLY A 53 5.24 6.34 -14.88
N SER A 54 5.06 6.47 -13.56
CA SER A 54 6.17 6.81 -12.64
C SER A 54 7.18 5.67 -12.46
N TYR A 55 6.79 4.44 -12.81
CA TYR A 55 7.66 3.28 -12.79
C TYR A 55 7.63 2.53 -14.12
N GLU A 56 8.69 2.64 -14.92
CA GLU A 56 8.76 2.08 -16.28
C GLU A 56 9.87 1.04 -16.46
N VAL A 57 10.56 0.69 -15.36
CA VAL A 57 11.74 -0.21 -15.36
C VAL A 57 11.41 -1.57 -15.99
N ASP A 58 10.24 -2.13 -15.68
CA ASP A 58 9.83 -3.45 -16.12
C ASP A 58 8.92 -3.46 -17.37
N LYS A 59 8.75 -2.32 -18.05
CA LYS A 59 7.85 -2.21 -19.23
C LYS A 59 8.10 -3.26 -20.30
N THR A 60 9.36 -3.66 -20.48
CA THR A 60 9.80 -4.67 -21.45
C THR A 60 10.34 -5.94 -20.80
N ALA A 61 10.29 -6.04 -19.47
CA ALA A 61 10.77 -7.18 -18.74
C ALA A 61 9.86 -8.39 -18.95
N LYS A 62 10.44 -9.59 -18.85
CA LYS A 62 9.67 -10.83 -18.91
C LYS A 62 9.12 -11.12 -17.51
N GLN A 63 7.80 -11.14 -17.41
CA GLN A 63 7.12 -11.56 -16.20
C GLN A 63 7.52 -12.99 -15.78
N LYS A 64 7.69 -13.18 -14.47
CA LYS A 64 8.03 -14.46 -13.83
C LYS A 64 7.29 -14.57 -12.50
N ASP A 65 7.28 -15.76 -11.93
CA ASP A 65 6.84 -15.94 -10.55
C ASP A 65 8.07 -15.98 -9.64
N SER A 66 8.21 -14.97 -8.78
CA SER A 66 9.25 -14.93 -7.75
C SER A 66 9.02 -15.92 -6.62
N GLY A 67 7.79 -16.39 -6.43
CA GLY A 67 7.41 -17.20 -5.27
C GLY A 67 7.36 -16.44 -3.94
N LEU A 68 7.54 -15.11 -3.95
CA LEU A 68 7.43 -14.26 -2.77
C LEU A 68 6.01 -14.32 -2.20
N LYS A 69 5.88 -14.49 -0.87
CA LYS A 69 4.60 -14.54 -0.18
C LYS A 69 4.49 -13.44 0.86
N TYR A 70 3.25 -13.16 1.29
CA TYR A 70 2.95 -12.14 2.28
C TYR A 70 3.66 -12.42 3.62
N GLU A 71 3.67 -13.69 4.05
CA GLU A 71 4.34 -14.13 5.27
C GLU A 71 5.88 -14.06 5.23
N ASP A 72 6.48 -13.88 4.05
CA ASP A 72 7.93 -13.77 3.90
C ASP A 72 8.45 -12.35 4.20
N ILE A 73 7.55 -11.38 4.32
CA ILE A 73 7.88 -9.96 4.46
C ILE A 73 7.52 -9.46 5.86
N GLN A 74 8.48 -8.76 6.48
CA GLN A 74 8.27 -7.97 7.67
C GLN A 74 7.84 -6.57 7.28
N TYR A 75 6.83 -6.03 7.97
CA TYR A 75 6.30 -4.70 7.73
C TYR A 75 6.34 -3.89 9.02
N GLU A 76 6.96 -2.72 8.96
CA GLU A 76 6.80 -1.67 9.96
C GLU A 76 5.97 -0.55 9.35
N ILE A 77 4.83 -0.22 9.96
CA ILE A 77 3.86 0.76 9.44
C ILE A 77 3.87 1.98 10.35
N TYR A 78 4.16 3.13 9.74
CA TYR A 78 4.23 4.42 10.41
C TYR A 78 3.21 5.37 9.76
N PRO A 79 2.13 5.74 10.47
CA PRO A 79 1.23 6.79 9.99
C PRO A 79 1.99 8.11 9.96
N SER A 80 1.80 8.89 8.90
CA SER A 80 2.38 10.23 8.86
C SER A 80 1.52 11.24 9.63
N ASN A 81 2.01 12.47 9.76
CA ASN A 81 1.22 13.57 10.31
C ASN A 81 0.10 14.05 9.35
N GLU A 82 0.14 13.63 8.09
CA GLU A 82 -0.94 13.81 7.10
C GLU A 82 -1.83 12.55 7.13
N SER A 83 -3.14 12.74 7.22
CA SER A 83 -4.12 11.65 7.40
C SER A 83 -4.18 10.63 6.26
N ASP A 84 -3.59 10.96 5.12
CA ASP A 84 -3.84 10.27 3.86
C ASP A 84 -2.57 9.56 3.35
N GLN A 85 -1.62 9.28 4.25
CA GLN A 85 -0.38 8.58 3.88
C GLN A 85 0.28 7.79 5.03
N TYR A 86 0.94 6.71 4.63
CA TYR A 86 1.72 5.82 5.51
C TYR A 86 3.12 5.64 4.94
N TYR A 87 4.10 5.63 5.82
CA TYR A 87 5.43 5.09 5.52
C TYR A 87 5.45 3.61 5.89
N VAL A 88 5.88 2.76 4.96
CA VAL A 88 5.98 1.32 5.18
C VAL A 88 7.40 0.88 4.93
N MET A 89 8.03 0.31 5.95
CA MET A 89 9.34 -0.30 5.82
C MET A 89 9.18 -1.80 5.63
N THR A 90 9.72 -2.33 4.55
CA THR A 90 9.70 -3.77 4.28
C THR A 90 11.07 -4.37 4.55
N THR A 91 11.10 -5.62 5.01
CA THR A 91 12.34 -6.39 5.15
C THR A 91 12.06 -7.86 4.88
N PHE A 92 12.78 -8.45 3.93
CA PHE A 92 12.57 -9.84 3.51
C PHE A 92 13.80 -10.42 2.82
N ARG A 93 13.83 -11.75 2.67
CA ARG A 93 14.87 -12.42 1.88
C ARG A 93 14.56 -12.27 0.40
N ASN A 94 15.55 -11.85 -0.39
CA ASN A 94 15.40 -11.73 -1.84
C ASN A 94 14.95 -13.07 -2.45
N PRO A 95 13.79 -13.16 -3.11
CA PRO A 95 13.33 -14.41 -3.72
C PRO A 95 14.21 -14.85 -4.90
N ASN A 96 14.99 -13.93 -5.48
CA ASN A 96 15.89 -14.17 -6.60
C ASN A 96 17.38 -14.24 -6.19
N GLY A 97 17.70 -14.25 -4.88
CA GLY A 97 19.08 -14.17 -4.41
C GLY A 97 19.26 -14.58 -2.95
N GLU A 98 20.48 -14.41 -2.42
CA GLU A 98 20.77 -14.74 -1.01
C GLU A 98 20.78 -13.52 -0.09
N ASN A 99 20.67 -12.30 -0.64
CA ASN A 99 20.67 -11.08 0.15
C ASN A 99 19.31 -10.79 0.78
N THR A 100 19.32 -9.95 1.82
CA THR A 100 18.12 -9.29 2.34
C THR A 100 17.77 -8.09 1.45
N VAL A 101 16.48 -7.84 1.30
CA VAL A 101 15.90 -6.64 0.70
C VAL A 101 15.33 -5.81 1.84
N GLU A 102 15.70 -4.54 1.85
CA GLU A 102 15.12 -3.51 2.69
C GLU A 102 14.60 -2.44 1.76
N ASP A 103 13.29 -2.20 1.78
CA ASP A 103 12.65 -1.15 1.00
C ASP A 103 11.84 -0.22 1.91
N GLN A 104 11.58 0.98 1.39
CA GLN A 104 10.79 2.01 2.05
C GLN A 104 9.77 2.59 1.08
N LEU A 105 8.50 2.48 1.44
CA LEU A 105 7.38 2.84 0.58
C LEU A 105 6.59 3.99 1.22
N LEU A 106 6.27 5.01 0.42
CA LEU A 106 5.21 5.96 0.73
C LEU A 106 3.92 5.48 0.07
N ILE A 107 2.92 5.15 0.88
CA ILE A 107 1.59 4.72 0.42
C ILE A 107 0.61 5.85 0.72
N ARG A 108 -0.12 6.31 -0.29
CA ARG A 108 -1.01 7.47 -0.21
C ARG A 108 -2.39 7.15 -0.75
N GLU A 109 -3.40 7.80 -0.19
CA GLU A 109 -4.77 7.68 -0.68
C GLU A 109 -4.94 8.40 -2.03
N LYS A 110 -5.60 7.75 -2.98
CA LYS A 110 -5.95 8.30 -4.29
C LYS A 110 -7.39 7.92 -4.65
N GLY A 111 -8.34 8.77 -4.30
CA GLY A 111 -9.76 8.40 -4.37
C GLY A 111 -10.06 7.43 -3.24
N ASP A 112 -10.70 6.30 -3.54
CA ASP A 112 -11.04 5.27 -2.54
C ASP A 112 -9.98 4.14 -2.46
N GLU A 113 -8.76 4.37 -2.97
CA GLU A 113 -7.71 3.35 -3.07
C GLU A 113 -6.36 3.87 -2.57
N TRP A 114 -5.57 2.97 -1.99
CA TRP A 114 -4.19 3.25 -1.54
C TRP A 114 -3.17 2.90 -2.61
N ARG A 115 -2.23 3.81 -2.91
CA ARG A 115 -1.29 3.70 -4.02
C ARG A 115 0.14 4.05 -3.60
N ILE A 116 1.14 3.47 -4.27
CA ILE A 116 2.57 3.70 -4.02
C ILE A 116 3.03 4.98 -4.72
N ASP A 117 3.52 5.95 -3.95
CA ASP A 117 4.20 7.13 -4.47
C ASP A 117 5.69 6.82 -4.63
N VAL A 118 6.05 6.23 -5.77
CA VAL A 118 7.42 5.76 -6.06
C VAL A 118 8.45 6.88 -5.94
N ASP A 119 8.14 8.06 -6.48
CA ASP A 119 9.07 9.20 -6.48
C ASP A 119 9.37 9.72 -5.07
N GLN A 120 8.37 9.71 -4.18
CA GLN A 120 8.59 10.07 -2.78
C GLN A 120 9.18 8.93 -1.97
N SER A 121 8.84 7.67 -2.30
CA SER A 121 9.43 6.47 -1.67
C SER A 121 10.95 6.48 -1.77
N MET A 122 11.49 6.86 -2.94
CA MET A 122 12.93 7.01 -3.18
C MET A 122 13.63 8.09 -2.34
N LYS A 123 12.88 8.97 -1.69
CA LYS A 123 13.40 10.07 -0.86
C LYS A 123 13.34 9.78 0.64
N ILE A 124 12.75 8.65 1.01
CA ILE A 124 12.61 8.26 2.41
C ILE A 124 13.98 7.82 2.94
N ASP A 125 14.35 8.37 4.09
CA ASP A 125 15.39 7.81 4.95
C ASP A 125 14.72 6.96 6.05
N ARG A 126 15.05 5.67 6.08
CA ARG A 126 14.40 4.69 6.97
C ARG A 126 14.61 5.02 8.44
N GLU A 127 15.82 5.44 8.82
CA GLU A 127 16.15 5.76 10.21
C GLU A 127 15.47 7.07 10.62
N GLU A 128 15.41 8.05 9.71
CA GLU A 128 14.66 9.28 9.93
C GLU A 128 13.17 9.02 10.22
N ILE A 129 12.54 8.08 9.50
CA ILE A 129 11.13 7.74 9.76
C ILE A 129 10.97 7.08 11.13
N ARG A 130 11.83 6.10 11.46
CA ARG A 130 11.81 5.41 12.76
C ARG A 130 12.00 6.37 13.94
N ASP A 131 12.82 7.40 13.77
CA ASP A 131 13.08 8.40 14.81
C ASP A 131 11.94 9.43 14.95
N LYS A 132 11.22 9.74 13.85
CA LYS A 132 10.23 10.83 13.83
C LYS A 132 8.78 10.39 14.03
N TYR A 133 8.43 9.16 13.66
CA TYR A 133 7.06 8.68 13.64
C TYR A 133 6.87 7.52 14.61
N GLU A 134 5.70 7.47 15.25
CA GLU A 134 5.33 6.35 16.12
C GLU A 134 5.00 5.12 15.26
N LEU A 135 5.58 3.97 15.62
CA LEU A 135 5.24 2.70 15.00
C LEU A 135 3.82 2.31 15.38
N GLU A 136 2.91 2.29 14.41
CA GLU A 136 1.53 1.88 14.64
C GLU A 136 1.40 0.35 14.68
N LYS A 137 2.07 -0.34 13.75
CA LYS A 137 2.00 -1.78 13.66
C LYS A 137 3.28 -2.39 13.10
N CYS A 138 3.69 -3.49 13.72
CA CYS A 138 4.70 -4.40 13.20
C CYS A 138 4.03 -5.71 12.79
N ILE A 139 4.13 -6.12 11.53
CA ILE A 139 3.54 -7.36 10.99
C ILE A 139 4.68 -8.31 10.59
N HIS A 140 4.60 -9.56 11.06
CA HIS A 140 5.63 -10.60 10.92
C HIS A 140 7.02 -10.24 11.48
N CYS A 141 7.10 -9.18 12.27
CA CYS A 141 8.27 -8.88 13.07
C CYS A 141 8.45 -9.99 14.12
N LYS A 142 9.70 -10.41 14.33
CA LYS A 142 10.00 -11.29 15.46
C LYS A 142 9.95 -10.45 16.73
N ASP A 143 9.32 -11.00 17.77
CA ASP A 143 9.39 -10.46 19.14
C ASP A 143 10.83 -10.45 19.67
#